data_AF-A0A0F6MMR9-F1
#
_entry.id   AF-A0A0F6MMR9-F1
#
_cell.length_a   1.000
_cell.length_b   1.000
_cell.length_c   1.000
_cell.angle_alpha   90.00
_cell.angle_beta   90.00
_cell.angle_gamma   90.00
#
_symmetry.space_group_name_H-M   'P 1'
#
loop_
_entity.id
_entity.type
_entity.pdbx_description
1 polymer ?
#
loop_
_entity_poly.entity_id
_entity_poly.type
_entity_poly.pdbx_seq_one_letter_code
_entity_poly.pdbx_strand_id
1 'polypeptide(L)'
;MFVKLDAELTPIDPRTEKITGPVAGYIRFKELIELQGLLGLDPLFIEQCSDFSQQNTLGVWEDYSFGVINIVEMENIFKDRDTIGLYISKNLFLAIEIIDKDYSAQKAFEAALQQTIVRERNIPRILNRFFKELIKSHAGVYYRFRKKISELEMRVWEKIEEDSNFESELSNINNELLTLFSYYDQLEDFCQELAENENEIFTEEELTIINLLSKRVERYGANIRILREYSNQLRESYQAQLDLHLNKIMKIFTVVTTIFLPLTLVVGWYGMNFTHMPELSWEYGYITVIILSIAIVVLGLCWFKKKKLI
;
A
#
# COMPACT_ATOMS: atom_id res chain seq x y z
N MET A 1 22.15 25.91 -5.43
CA MET A 1 21.96 27.03 -4.49
C MET A 1 22.53 26.63 -3.13
N PHE A 2 23.52 27.34 -2.59
CA PHE A 2 24.00 27.13 -1.22
C PHE A 2 23.58 28.32 -0.37
N VAL A 3 23.21 28.06 0.87
CA VAL A 3 22.71 29.08 1.79
C VAL A 3 23.36 28.89 3.15
N LYS A 4 23.98 29.95 3.66
CA LYS A 4 24.50 29.98 5.02
C LYS A 4 23.36 30.07 6.03
N LEU A 5 23.45 29.29 7.09
CA LEU A 5 22.45 29.27 8.16
C LEU A 5 22.82 30.24 9.28
N ASP A 6 23.11 31.49 8.92
CA ASP A 6 23.34 32.59 9.85
C ASP A 6 22.01 33.34 10.15
N ALA A 7 22.08 34.46 10.89
CA ALA A 7 20.91 35.29 11.26
C ALA A 7 20.10 35.80 10.05
N GLU A 8 20.69 35.88 8.86
CA GLU A 8 20.02 36.09 7.58
C GLU A 8 20.45 34.97 6.61
N LEU A 9 19.54 34.50 5.75
CA LEU A 9 19.88 33.49 4.73
C LEU A 9 20.76 34.15 3.67
N THR A 10 22.08 34.00 3.77
CA THR A 10 23.00 34.52 2.75
C THR A 10 23.28 33.44 1.72
N PRO A 11 22.98 33.68 0.43
CA PRO A 11 23.38 32.76 -0.62
C PRO A 11 24.92 32.74 -0.70
N ILE A 12 25.51 31.55 -0.63
CA ILE A 12 26.94 31.32 -0.79
C ILE A 12 27.18 30.68 -2.15
N ASP A 13 28.28 31.05 -2.79
CA ASP A 13 28.86 30.23 -3.86
C ASP A 13 30.09 29.47 -3.32
N PRO A 14 30.02 28.13 -3.17
CA PRO A 14 31.15 27.34 -2.67
C PRO A 14 32.34 27.31 -3.62
N ARG A 15 32.23 27.87 -4.82
CA ARG A 15 33.35 28.08 -5.75
C ARG A 15 34.22 29.28 -5.37
N THR A 16 33.70 30.22 -4.58
CA THR A 16 34.37 31.48 -4.24
C THR A 16 34.62 31.68 -2.75
N GLU A 17 33.83 31.04 -1.86
CA GLU A 17 33.95 31.20 -0.40
C GLU A 17 34.13 29.85 0.32
N LYS A 18 35.04 29.81 1.31
CA LYS A 18 35.19 28.65 2.20
C LYS A 18 33.97 28.54 3.11
N ILE A 19 33.37 27.34 3.16
CA ILE A 19 32.27 26.99 4.05
C ILE A 19 32.73 27.16 5.50
N THR A 20 32.19 28.16 6.18
CA THR A 20 32.51 28.49 7.58
C THR A 20 31.21 28.58 8.38
N GLY A 21 30.87 27.51 9.09
CA GLY A 21 29.60 27.38 9.83
C GLY A 21 28.57 26.48 9.12
N PRO A 22 27.35 26.35 9.67
CA PRO A 22 26.33 25.46 9.14
C PRO A 22 25.79 25.98 7.79
N VAL A 23 25.87 25.14 6.76
CA VAL A 23 25.41 25.46 5.38
C VAL A 23 24.41 24.42 4.91
N ALA A 24 23.33 24.89 4.27
CA ALA A 24 22.39 24.04 3.54
C ALA A 24 22.51 24.33 2.04
N GLY A 25 22.65 23.29 1.22
CA GLY A 25 22.74 23.41 -0.23
C GLY A 25 21.76 22.51 -0.96
N TYR A 26 21.32 22.97 -2.12
CA TYR A 26 20.59 22.19 -3.10
C TYR A 26 21.37 22.23 -4.41
N ILE A 27 21.81 21.07 -4.92
CA ILE A 27 22.64 20.96 -6.12
C ILE A 27 22.15 19.84 -7.03
N ARG A 28 22.45 19.96 -8.32
CA ARG A 28 22.21 18.87 -9.28
C ARG A 28 23.36 17.88 -9.27
N PHE A 29 23.09 16.61 -9.57
CA PHE A 29 24.12 15.57 -9.60
C PHE A 29 25.32 15.92 -10.51
N LYS A 30 25.08 16.59 -11.65
CA LYS A 30 26.17 17.08 -12.52
C LYS A 30 27.06 18.12 -11.84
N GLU A 31 26.48 18.98 -11.01
CA GLU A 31 27.21 20.04 -10.28
C GLU A 31 27.98 19.46 -9.10
N LEU A 32 27.52 18.34 -8.52
CA LEU A 32 28.22 17.61 -7.47
C LEU A 32 29.60 17.14 -7.93
N ILE A 33 29.70 16.57 -9.13
CA ILE A 33 30.96 16.09 -9.70
C ILE A 33 31.97 17.23 -9.85
N GLU A 34 31.50 18.43 -10.22
CA GLU A 34 32.35 19.63 -10.34
C GLU A 34 32.80 20.18 -8.98
N LEU A 35 31.95 20.07 -7.96
CA LEU A 35 32.16 20.66 -6.63
C LEU A 35 32.79 19.69 -5.61
N GLN A 36 32.97 18.41 -5.94
CA GLN A 36 33.46 17.39 -5.00
C GLN A 36 34.76 17.78 -4.31
N GLY A 37 35.74 18.29 -5.08
CA GLY A 37 37.07 18.62 -4.59
C GLY A 37 37.10 19.90 -3.75
N LEU A 38 36.12 20.78 -3.95
CA LEU A 38 35.94 22.01 -3.17
C LEU A 38 35.21 21.74 -1.84
N LEU A 39 34.29 20.78 -1.85
CA LEU A 39 33.49 20.40 -0.69
C LEU A 39 34.20 19.36 0.21
N GLY A 40 35.28 18.73 -0.28
CA GLY A 40 36.02 17.71 0.46
C GLY A 40 35.25 16.39 0.60
N LEU A 41 34.39 16.07 -0.37
CA LEU A 41 33.59 14.84 -0.37
C LEU A 41 34.46 13.63 -0.75
N ASP A 42 34.21 12.49 -0.10
CA ASP A 42 34.88 11.23 -0.41
C ASP A 42 34.56 10.78 -1.85
N PRO A 43 35.56 10.45 -2.69
CA PRO A 43 35.32 9.93 -4.05
C PRO A 43 34.42 8.69 -4.09
N LEU A 44 34.45 7.85 -3.05
CA LEU A 44 33.63 6.63 -2.96
C LEU A 44 32.12 6.94 -2.95
N PHE A 45 31.75 8.13 -2.47
CA PHE A 45 30.36 8.56 -2.36
C PHE A 45 29.69 8.79 -3.74
N ILE A 46 30.43 9.23 -4.77
CA ILE A 46 29.85 9.47 -6.11
C ILE A 46 29.57 8.16 -6.85
N GLU A 47 30.44 7.17 -6.67
CA GLU A 47 30.25 5.83 -7.24
C GLU A 47 28.98 5.18 -6.66
N GLN A 48 28.81 5.31 -5.34
CA GLN A 48 27.64 4.85 -4.60
C GLN A 48 26.33 5.56 -4.97
N CYS A 49 26.35 6.88 -5.23
CA CYS A 49 25.17 7.60 -5.70
C CYS A 49 24.55 7.01 -6.98
N SER A 50 25.36 6.34 -7.80
CA SER A 50 24.91 5.72 -9.05
C SER A 50 24.22 4.37 -8.83
N ASP A 51 24.58 3.64 -7.76
CA ASP A 51 24.05 2.32 -7.44
C ASP A 51 22.83 2.36 -6.50
N PHE A 52 22.71 3.38 -5.64
CA PHE A 52 21.63 3.50 -4.65
C PHE A 52 20.27 3.98 -5.19
N SER A 53 20.09 4.09 -6.51
CA SER A 53 18.92 4.77 -7.11
C SER A 53 17.58 4.03 -6.97
N GLN A 54 17.53 2.85 -6.35
CA GLN A 54 16.30 2.02 -6.35
C GLN A 54 15.60 1.89 -4.99
N GLN A 55 16.29 2.12 -3.88
CA GLN A 55 15.73 1.96 -2.53
C GLN A 55 16.04 3.17 -1.66
N ASN A 56 15.16 3.47 -0.70
CA ASN A 56 15.52 4.46 0.32
C ASN A 56 16.55 3.82 1.25
N THR A 57 17.69 4.47 1.43
CA THR A 57 18.78 3.94 2.25
C THR A 57 19.57 5.09 2.87
N LEU A 58 20.11 4.85 4.06
CA LEU A 58 21.06 5.73 4.72
C LEU A 58 22.29 4.90 5.10
N GLY A 59 23.46 5.34 4.67
CA GLY A 59 24.74 4.88 5.19
C GLY A 59 25.28 5.90 6.19
N VAL A 60 25.93 5.38 7.24
CA VAL A 60 26.58 6.19 8.27
C VAL A 60 28.08 5.93 8.21
N TRP A 61 28.85 7.02 8.18
CA TRP A 61 30.31 7.04 8.25
C TRP A 61 30.75 7.92 9.43
N GLU A 62 32.04 7.87 9.78
CA GLU A 62 32.61 8.56 10.95
C GLU A 62 32.27 10.06 11.01
N ASP A 63 32.33 10.77 9.87
CA ASP A 63 32.16 12.23 9.83
C ASP A 63 30.88 12.71 9.11
N TYR A 64 30.16 11.80 8.46
CA TYR A 64 28.97 12.13 7.67
C TYR A 64 28.01 10.96 7.55
N SER A 65 26.75 11.28 7.27
CA SER A 65 25.73 10.32 6.86
C SER A 65 25.30 10.66 5.44
N PHE A 66 25.19 9.65 4.59
CA PHE A 66 24.71 9.82 3.23
C PHE A 66 23.60 8.84 2.93
N GLY A 67 22.52 9.32 2.34
CA GLY A 67 21.43 8.45 1.95
C GLY A 67 20.71 8.92 0.70
N VAL A 68 19.94 8.02 0.11
CA VAL A 68 19.14 8.27 -1.08
C VAL A 68 17.68 8.05 -0.72
N ILE A 69 16.82 8.94 -1.20
CA ILE A 69 15.37 8.85 -1.03
C ILE A 69 14.70 8.95 -2.40
N ASN A 70 13.87 7.96 -2.69
CA ASN A 70 13.01 7.88 -3.84
C ASN A 70 11.60 8.30 -3.44
N ILE A 71 11.24 9.53 -3.79
CA ILE A 71 9.94 10.12 -3.49
C ILE A 71 8.89 9.49 -4.40
N VAL A 72 7.82 9.00 -3.78
CA VAL A 72 6.66 8.45 -4.47
C VAL A 72 5.63 9.56 -4.64
N GLU A 73 5.11 9.73 -5.86
CA GLU A 73 4.00 10.66 -6.09
C GLU A 73 2.67 10.05 -5.61
N MET A 74 2.04 10.66 -4.60
CA MET A 74 0.83 10.12 -3.96
C MET A 74 -0.40 10.09 -4.88
N GLU A 75 -0.39 10.82 -6.00
CA GLU A 75 -1.45 10.79 -7.02
C GLU A 75 -1.23 9.69 -8.06
N ASN A 76 0.02 9.32 -8.31
CA ASN A 76 0.39 8.25 -9.25
C ASN A 76 1.58 7.43 -8.71
N ILE A 77 1.25 6.45 -7.88
CA ILE A 77 2.22 5.63 -7.12
C ILE A 77 3.14 4.80 -8.04
N PHE A 78 2.69 4.52 -9.27
CA PHE A 78 3.44 3.73 -10.26
C PHE A 78 4.23 4.58 -11.26
N LYS A 79 4.17 5.92 -11.14
CA LYS A 79 5.03 6.80 -11.93
C LYS A 79 6.49 6.62 -11.53
N ASP A 80 7.39 7.00 -12.43
CA ASP A 80 8.81 7.16 -12.11
C ASP A 80 8.97 8.01 -10.84
N ARG A 81 9.84 7.52 -9.94
CA ARG A 81 10.13 8.18 -8.66
C ARG A 81 11.15 9.27 -8.88
N ASP A 82 10.98 10.37 -8.15
CA ASP A 82 12.01 11.40 -8.06
C ASP A 82 13.02 10.96 -7.00
N THR A 83 14.31 11.02 -7.32
CA THR A 83 15.40 10.53 -6.49
C THR A 83 16.25 11.69 -6.01
N ILE A 84 16.39 11.80 -4.69
CA ILE A 84 17.21 12.81 -4.01
C ILE A 84 18.27 12.11 -3.18
N GLY A 85 19.53 12.51 -3.36
CA GLY A 85 20.61 12.20 -2.45
C GLY A 85 20.67 13.22 -1.30
N LEU A 86 20.92 12.76 -0.08
CA LEU A 86 21.05 13.58 1.10
C LEU A 86 22.42 13.33 1.71
N TYR A 87 23.26 14.36 1.74
CA TYR A 87 24.53 14.35 2.47
C TYR A 87 24.37 15.20 3.73
N ILE A 88 24.67 14.61 4.88
CA ILE A 88 24.46 15.25 6.18
C ILE A 88 25.76 15.11 6.97
N SER A 89 26.32 16.24 7.40
CA SER A 89 27.41 16.29 8.36
C SER A 89 27.13 17.38 9.39
N LYS A 90 27.98 17.48 10.42
CA LYS A 90 27.83 18.42 11.53
C LYS A 90 27.61 19.88 11.10
N ASN A 91 28.21 20.30 9.99
CA ASN A 91 28.15 21.68 9.49
C ASN A 91 27.62 21.79 8.05
N LEU A 92 27.24 20.69 7.41
CA LEU A 92 26.84 20.70 6.01
C LEU A 92 25.63 19.79 5.78
N PHE A 93 24.59 20.36 5.19
CA PHE A 93 23.47 19.59 4.65
C PHE A 93 23.37 19.86 3.15
N LEU A 94 23.43 18.81 2.33
CA LEU A 94 23.23 18.91 0.89
C LEU A 94 22.08 18.00 0.45
N ALA A 95 21.11 18.61 -0.23
CA ALA A 95 20.13 17.91 -1.04
C ALA A 95 20.64 17.88 -2.49
N ILE A 96 20.80 16.67 -3.03
CA ILE A 96 21.36 16.41 -4.35
C ILE A 96 20.23 15.89 -5.23
N GLU A 97 19.88 16.67 -6.24
CA GLU A 97 18.93 16.27 -7.26
C GLU A 97 19.58 15.25 -8.20
N ILE A 98 19.15 13.99 -8.12
CA ILE A 98 19.58 12.93 -9.05
C ILE A 98 18.56 12.85 -10.19
N ILE A 99 17.28 12.71 -9.85
CA ILE A 99 16.15 12.75 -10.79
C ILE A 99 15.03 13.55 -10.11
N ASP A 100 14.72 14.75 -10.60
CA ASP A 100 13.53 15.51 -10.18
C ASP A 100 12.82 16.04 -11.42
N LYS A 101 11.77 15.34 -11.87
CA LYS A 101 11.08 15.69 -13.11
C LYS A 101 10.09 16.84 -12.92
N ASP A 102 9.60 17.08 -11.70
CA ASP A 102 8.51 18.01 -11.41
C ASP A 102 8.92 19.22 -10.53
N TYR A 103 10.21 19.30 -10.20
CA TYR A 103 10.81 20.30 -9.32
C TYR A 103 10.20 20.28 -7.90
N SER A 104 9.62 19.15 -7.48
CA SER A 104 8.99 19.01 -6.17
C SER A 104 10.02 19.06 -5.05
N ALA A 105 11.18 18.44 -5.27
CA ALA A 105 12.31 18.45 -4.34
C ALA A 105 12.83 19.87 -4.11
N GLN A 106 13.06 20.59 -5.21
CA GLN A 106 13.54 21.97 -5.15
C GLN A 106 12.55 22.87 -4.39
N LYS A 107 11.26 22.80 -4.73
CA LYS A 107 10.21 23.58 -4.05
C LYS A 107 10.12 23.25 -2.56
N ALA A 108 10.25 21.98 -2.19
CA ALA A 108 10.26 21.55 -0.79
C ALA A 108 11.47 22.13 -0.03
N PHE A 109 12.64 22.17 -0.67
CA PHE A 109 13.84 22.75 -0.08
C PHE A 109 13.72 24.28 0.11
N GLU A 110 13.25 24.99 -0.91
CA GLU A 110 12.99 26.43 -0.83
C GLU A 110 11.95 26.77 0.25
N ALA A 111 10.85 26.01 0.32
CA ALA A 111 9.83 26.16 1.35
C ALA A 111 10.40 25.88 2.77
N ALA A 112 11.25 24.87 2.92
CA ALA A 112 11.90 24.55 4.18
C ALA A 112 12.79 25.71 4.66
N LEU A 113 13.54 26.35 3.76
CA LEU A 113 14.37 27.51 4.08
C LEU A 113 13.52 28.74 4.47
N GLN A 114 12.49 29.07 3.68
CA GLN A 114 11.65 30.26 3.90
C GLN A 114 10.80 30.18 5.17
N GLN A 115 10.28 28.99 5.50
CA GLN A 115 9.43 28.83 6.68
C GLN A 115 10.22 28.81 8.00
N THR A 116 11.56 28.70 7.96
CA THR A 116 12.39 28.53 9.17
C THR A 116 12.53 29.83 9.96
N ILE A 117 11.97 29.83 11.17
CA ILE A 117 12.05 30.94 12.13
C ILE A 117 13.53 31.27 12.40
N VAL A 118 13.86 32.55 12.22
CA VAL A 118 15.24 33.08 12.17
C VAL A 118 16.11 32.75 13.40
N ARG A 119 15.51 32.58 14.58
CA ARG A 119 16.23 32.41 15.86
C ARG A 119 16.77 31.00 16.15
N GLU A 120 16.49 30.02 15.30
CA GLU A 120 16.66 28.60 15.64
C GLU A 120 17.12 27.75 14.44
N ARG A 121 17.91 28.32 13.53
CA ARG A 121 18.36 27.60 12.33
C ARG A 121 19.51 26.65 12.67
N ASN A 122 19.20 25.35 12.67
CA ASN A 122 20.18 24.28 12.65
C ASN A 122 19.85 23.28 11.53
N ILE A 123 20.85 22.48 11.14
CA ILE A 123 20.71 21.47 10.09
C ILE A 123 19.52 20.52 10.36
N PRO A 124 19.34 19.99 11.59
CA PRO A 124 18.22 19.10 11.91
C PRO A 124 16.84 19.71 11.70
N ARG A 125 16.65 21.01 11.98
CA ARG A 125 15.38 21.69 11.72
C ARG A 125 15.09 21.83 10.24
N ILE A 126 16.10 22.13 9.43
CA ILE A 126 15.93 22.25 7.98
C ILE A 126 15.64 20.89 7.39
N LEU A 127 16.38 19.86 7.82
CA LEU A 127 16.14 18.48 7.44
C LEU A 127 14.69 18.09 7.77
N ASN A 128 14.25 18.23 9.02
CA ASN A 128 12.88 17.91 9.42
C ASN A 128 11.81 18.70 8.63
N ARG A 129 12.07 19.97 8.29
CA ARG A 129 11.14 20.79 7.48
C ARG A 129 11.12 20.35 6.02
N PHE A 130 12.28 20.05 5.46
CA PHE A 130 12.42 19.52 4.10
C PHE A 130 11.64 18.22 3.97
N PHE A 131 11.89 17.26 4.87
CA PHE A 131 11.11 16.02 4.92
C PHE A 131 9.62 16.28 5.14
N LYS A 132 9.24 17.23 6.00
CA LYS A 132 7.84 17.58 6.23
C LYS A 132 7.14 18.07 4.96
N GLU A 133 7.80 18.88 4.14
CA GLU A 133 7.24 19.35 2.88
C GLU A 133 7.22 18.22 1.84
N LEU A 134 8.25 17.38 1.76
CA LEU A 134 8.26 16.19 0.91
C LEU A 134 7.08 15.25 1.23
N ILE A 135 6.85 14.98 2.50
CA ILE A 135 5.79 14.05 2.93
C ILE A 135 4.42 14.71 3.14
N LYS A 136 4.23 15.96 2.73
CA LYS A 136 2.99 16.72 2.99
C LYS A 136 1.77 16.11 2.34
N SER A 137 1.91 15.62 1.11
CA SER A 137 0.83 14.96 0.34
C SER A 137 0.38 13.63 0.98
N HIS A 138 1.21 13.04 1.85
CA HIS A 138 0.98 11.74 2.45
C HIS A 138 -0.14 11.75 3.49
N ALA A 139 -0.42 12.90 4.11
CA ALA A 139 -1.47 13.04 5.11
C ALA A 139 -2.88 12.66 4.58
N GLY A 140 -3.13 12.85 3.29
CA GLY A 140 -4.42 12.51 2.65
C GLY A 140 -4.53 11.06 2.16
N VAL A 141 -3.41 10.32 2.10
CA VAL A 141 -3.36 8.98 1.51
C VAL A 141 -4.25 8.01 2.28
N TYR A 142 -4.17 8.03 3.61
CA TYR A 142 -4.97 7.16 4.45
C TYR A 142 -6.47 7.30 4.17
N TYR A 143 -6.96 8.54 4.14
CA TYR A 143 -8.38 8.82 3.88
C TYR A 143 -8.80 8.42 2.47
N ARG A 144 -7.94 8.61 1.46
CA ARG A 144 -8.20 8.23 0.07
C ARG A 144 -8.39 6.72 -0.06
N PHE A 145 -7.45 5.93 0.48
CA PHE A 145 -7.55 4.47 0.44
C PHE A 145 -8.67 3.94 1.32
N ARG A 146 -8.87 4.51 2.51
CA ARG A 146 -10.00 4.13 3.37
C ARG A 146 -11.33 4.29 2.63
N LYS A 147 -11.51 5.40 1.91
CA LYS A 147 -12.69 5.65 1.10
C LYS A 147 -12.84 4.61 -0.04
N LYS A 148 -11.77 4.37 -0.83
CA LYS A 148 -11.77 3.33 -1.89
C LYS A 148 -12.19 1.95 -1.34
N ILE A 149 -11.62 1.54 -0.20
CA ILE A 149 -11.93 0.24 0.42
C ILE A 149 -13.38 0.20 0.93
N SER A 150 -13.86 1.27 1.58
CA SER A 150 -15.26 1.35 2.03
C SER A 150 -16.27 1.33 0.89
N GLU A 151 -15.95 1.93 -0.26
CA GLU A 151 -16.80 1.87 -1.47
C GLU A 151 -16.87 0.44 -2.04
N LEU A 152 -15.77 -0.31 -2.01
CA LEU A 152 -15.78 -1.74 -2.36
C LEU A 152 -16.56 -2.58 -1.34
N GLU A 153 -16.40 -2.30 -0.06
CA GLU A 153 -17.09 -3.01 1.02
C GLU A 153 -18.62 -2.91 0.89
N MET A 154 -19.15 -1.73 0.54
CA MET A 154 -20.60 -1.58 0.30
C MET A 154 -21.11 -2.52 -0.79
N ARG A 155 -20.32 -2.75 -1.85
CA ARG A 155 -20.71 -3.64 -2.96
C ARG A 155 -20.77 -5.12 -2.55
N VAL A 156 -19.93 -5.55 -1.62
CA VAL A 156 -19.95 -6.93 -1.08
C VAL A 156 -21.31 -7.27 -0.46
N TRP A 157 -21.97 -6.29 0.14
CA TRP A 157 -23.27 -6.50 0.80
C TRP A 157 -24.47 -6.33 -0.13
N GLU A 158 -24.34 -5.57 -1.22
CA GLU A 158 -25.47 -5.24 -2.09
C GLU A 158 -25.67 -6.18 -3.29
N LYS A 159 -24.62 -6.67 -3.97
CA LYS A 159 -24.75 -7.50 -5.20
C LYS A 159 -23.54 -8.39 -5.50
N ILE A 160 -23.58 -9.66 -5.10
CA ILE A 160 -22.52 -10.65 -5.40
C ILE A 160 -22.59 -11.17 -6.85
N GLU A 161 -23.77 -11.17 -7.47
CA GLU A 161 -24.06 -11.98 -8.67
C GLU A 161 -23.35 -11.50 -9.96
N GLU A 162 -22.79 -10.28 -10.01
CA GLU A 162 -22.26 -9.70 -11.27
C GLU A 162 -21.01 -8.80 -11.15
N ASP A 163 -20.37 -8.65 -9.98
CA ASP A 163 -19.19 -7.76 -9.88
C ASP A 163 -17.90 -8.46 -10.34
N SER A 164 -17.72 -8.60 -11.65
CA SER A 164 -16.48 -9.11 -12.26
C SER A 164 -15.27 -8.21 -12.00
N ASN A 165 -15.51 -6.96 -11.60
CA ASN A 165 -14.46 -5.96 -11.43
C ASN A 165 -13.96 -5.89 -9.98
N PHE A 166 -14.70 -6.42 -9.01
CA PHE A 166 -14.35 -6.40 -7.59
C PHE A 166 -12.93 -6.92 -7.33
N GLU A 167 -12.59 -8.12 -7.80
CA GLU A 167 -11.25 -8.70 -7.61
C GLU A 167 -10.16 -7.85 -8.28
N SER A 168 -10.42 -7.29 -9.47
CA SER A 168 -9.47 -6.43 -10.16
C SER A 168 -9.23 -5.13 -9.39
N GLU A 169 -10.29 -4.48 -8.90
CA GLU A 169 -10.19 -3.24 -8.13
C GLU A 169 -9.51 -3.47 -6.78
N LEU A 170 -9.86 -4.55 -6.09
CA LEU A 170 -9.22 -4.94 -4.82
C LEU A 170 -7.75 -5.28 -5.03
N SER A 171 -7.41 -5.97 -6.13
CA SER A 171 -6.02 -6.25 -6.49
C SER A 171 -5.24 -4.97 -6.79
N ASN A 172 -5.84 -4.00 -7.48
CA ASN A 172 -5.19 -2.71 -7.76
C ASN A 172 -4.91 -1.96 -6.45
N ILE A 173 -5.87 -1.91 -5.53
CA ILE A 173 -5.68 -1.33 -4.19
C ILE A 173 -4.55 -2.05 -3.44
N ASN A 174 -4.52 -3.37 -3.46
CA ASN A 174 -3.48 -4.15 -2.80
C ASN A 174 -2.09 -3.86 -3.37
N ASN A 175 -1.95 -3.75 -4.69
CA ASN A 175 -0.69 -3.42 -5.34
C ASN A 175 -0.21 -2.00 -5.00
N GLU A 176 -1.14 -1.02 -4.98
CA GLU A 176 -0.84 0.35 -4.54
C GLU A 176 -0.41 0.38 -3.06
N LEU A 177 -1.14 -0.31 -2.18
CA LEU A 177 -0.83 -0.39 -0.75
C LEU A 177 0.49 -1.14 -0.47
N LEU A 178 0.82 -2.17 -1.26
CA LEU A 178 2.11 -2.87 -1.18
C LEU A 178 3.26 -1.93 -1.53
N THR A 179 3.12 -1.16 -2.61
CA THR A 179 4.14 -0.18 -3.01
C THR A 179 4.35 0.89 -1.94
N LEU A 180 3.25 1.40 -1.36
CA LEU A 180 3.33 2.36 -0.25
C LEU A 180 3.92 1.72 1.01
N PHE A 181 3.56 0.48 1.33
CA PHE A 181 4.09 -0.24 2.47
C PHE A 181 5.62 -0.35 2.36
N SER A 182 6.14 -0.86 1.25
CA SER A 182 7.59 -0.95 1.03
C SER A 182 8.28 0.41 1.06
N TYR A 183 7.63 1.47 0.55
CA TYR A 183 8.18 2.82 0.63
C TYR A 183 8.30 3.32 2.07
N TYR A 184 7.26 3.16 2.89
CA TYR A 184 7.31 3.60 4.29
C TYR A 184 8.24 2.74 5.14
N ASP A 185 8.34 1.45 4.86
CA ASP A 185 9.27 0.53 5.54
C ASP A 185 10.72 1.02 5.34
N GLN A 186 11.12 1.25 4.08
CA GLN A 186 12.44 1.79 3.76
C GLN A 186 12.68 3.20 4.32
N LEU A 187 11.63 4.04 4.39
CA LEU A 187 11.74 5.39 4.96
C LEU A 187 11.82 5.35 6.50
N GLU A 188 11.17 4.36 7.13
CA GLU A 188 11.23 4.09 8.56
C GLU A 188 12.66 3.70 8.93
N ASP A 189 13.25 2.75 8.21
CA ASP A 189 14.66 2.34 8.34
C ASP A 189 15.60 3.54 8.18
N PHE A 190 15.43 4.35 7.12
CA PHE A 190 16.21 5.57 6.90
C PHE A 190 16.16 6.53 8.11
N CYS A 191 14.95 6.77 8.64
CA CYS A 191 14.77 7.69 9.76
C CYS A 191 15.30 7.11 11.07
N GLN A 192 15.27 5.78 11.23
CA GLN A 192 15.82 5.09 12.38
C GLN A 192 17.35 5.20 12.40
N GLU A 193 18.03 4.85 11.31
CA GLU A 193 19.48 5.01 11.14
C GLU A 193 19.93 6.45 11.45
N LEU A 194 19.16 7.44 10.95
CA LEU A 194 19.44 8.85 11.24
C LEU A 194 19.23 9.22 12.72
N ALA A 195 18.28 8.58 13.39
CA ALA A 195 17.96 8.82 14.80
C ALA A 195 18.89 8.07 15.76
N GLU A 196 19.50 6.96 15.32
CA GLU A 196 20.52 6.22 16.07
C GLU A 196 21.81 7.03 16.21
N ASN A 197 22.13 7.86 15.21
CA ASN A 197 23.20 8.87 15.29
C ASN A 197 24.55 8.28 15.72
N GLU A 198 24.93 7.13 15.13
CA GLU A 198 26.16 6.40 15.49
C GLU A 198 27.44 7.25 15.35
N ASN A 199 27.43 8.22 14.44
CA ASN A 199 28.54 9.15 14.19
C ASN A 199 28.47 10.44 15.03
N GLU A 200 27.50 10.56 15.94
CA GLU A 200 27.35 11.68 16.88
C GLU A 200 27.31 13.07 16.20
N ILE A 201 26.82 13.14 14.96
CA ILE A 201 26.72 14.42 14.22
C ILE A 201 25.65 15.34 14.81
N PHE A 202 24.66 14.78 15.48
CA PHE A 202 23.60 15.52 16.17
C PHE A 202 23.78 15.53 17.68
N THR A 203 23.44 16.65 18.30
CA THR A 203 23.32 16.77 19.77
C THR A 203 22.02 16.15 20.29
N GLU A 204 21.92 15.89 21.61
CA GLU A 204 20.70 15.38 22.26
C GLU A 204 19.44 16.25 21.98
N GLU A 205 19.60 17.57 21.99
CA GLU A 205 18.50 18.51 21.68
C GLU A 205 18.06 18.38 20.21
N GLU A 206 19.01 18.12 19.31
CA GLU A 206 18.78 17.94 17.88
C GLU A 206 18.16 16.59 17.54
N LEU A 207 18.57 15.54 18.24
CA LEU A 207 17.95 14.21 18.13
C LEU A 207 16.47 14.24 18.48
N THR A 208 16.04 15.14 19.37
CA THR A 208 14.61 15.34 19.65
C THR A 208 13.85 15.73 18.37
N ILE A 209 14.44 16.54 17.49
CA ILE A 209 13.83 16.99 16.24
C ILE A 209 13.79 15.85 15.21
N ILE A 210 14.87 15.07 15.09
CA ILE A 210 14.93 13.90 14.20
C ILE A 210 13.93 12.83 14.63
N ASN A 211 13.82 12.57 15.93
CA ASN A 211 12.84 11.63 16.47
C ASN A 211 11.38 12.03 16.17
N LEU A 212 11.07 13.33 16.06
CA LEU A 212 9.75 13.79 15.63
C LEU A 212 9.45 13.45 14.16
N LEU A 213 10.47 13.45 13.31
CA LEU A 213 10.37 13.00 11.92
C LEU A 213 10.16 11.48 11.87
N SER A 214 10.99 10.71 12.57
CA SER A 214 10.89 9.25 12.64
C SER A 214 9.48 8.79 13.08
N LYS A 215 8.98 9.32 14.20
CA LYS A 215 7.60 9.06 14.69
C LYS A 215 6.50 9.42 13.69
N ARG A 216 6.74 10.39 12.81
CA ARG A 216 5.77 10.76 11.78
C ARG A 216 5.74 9.73 10.66
N VAL A 217 6.90 9.27 10.21
CA VAL A 217 7.03 8.21 9.21
C VAL A 217 6.44 6.91 9.74
N GLU A 218 6.81 6.51 10.96
CA GLU A 218 6.26 5.34 11.66
C GLU A 218 4.73 5.36 11.69
N ARG A 219 4.13 6.51 12.05
CA ARG A 219 2.66 6.66 12.07
C ARG A 219 2.04 6.48 10.68
N TYR A 220 2.67 6.98 9.63
CA TYR A 220 2.16 6.79 8.27
C TYR A 220 2.33 5.34 7.80
N GLY A 221 3.45 4.70 8.10
CA GLY A 221 3.66 3.27 7.88
C GLY A 221 2.60 2.42 8.58
N ALA A 222 2.33 2.71 9.85
CA ALA A 222 1.28 2.06 10.63
C ALA A 222 -0.12 2.22 10.00
N ASN A 223 -0.46 3.41 9.50
CA ASN A 223 -1.72 3.64 8.79
C ASN A 223 -1.84 2.78 7.52
N ILE A 224 -0.74 2.60 6.76
CA ILE A 224 -0.74 1.71 5.59
C ILE A 224 -0.87 0.24 6.01
N ARG A 225 -0.22 -0.18 7.10
CA ARG A 225 -0.37 -1.53 7.68
C ARG A 225 -1.84 -1.83 8.01
N ILE A 226 -2.54 -0.89 8.67
CA ILE A 226 -3.97 -1.00 8.99
C ILE A 226 -4.82 -1.11 7.71
N LEU A 227 -4.54 -0.33 6.68
CA LEU A 227 -5.28 -0.40 5.42
C LEU A 227 -5.08 -1.72 4.68
N ARG A 228 -3.88 -2.29 4.71
CA ARG A 228 -3.61 -3.63 4.14
C ARG A 228 -4.37 -4.71 4.88
N GLU A 229 -4.38 -4.67 6.21
CA GLU A 229 -5.18 -5.59 7.02
C GLU A 229 -6.66 -5.48 6.69
N TYR A 230 -7.19 -4.26 6.59
CA TYR A 230 -8.58 -4.02 6.23
C TYR A 230 -8.93 -4.52 4.82
N SER A 231 -8.03 -4.32 3.86
CA SER A 231 -8.18 -4.84 2.49
C SER A 231 -8.19 -6.37 2.46
N ASN A 232 -7.38 -7.02 3.28
CA ASN A 232 -7.38 -8.48 3.42
C ASN A 232 -8.68 -8.98 4.07
N GLN A 233 -9.16 -8.34 5.14
CA GLN A 233 -10.44 -8.65 5.76
C GLN A 233 -11.61 -8.50 4.77
N LEU A 234 -11.56 -7.48 3.91
CA LEU A 234 -12.54 -7.30 2.84
C LEU A 234 -12.50 -8.46 1.82
N ARG A 235 -11.30 -8.91 1.43
CA ARG A 235 -11.13 -10.09 0.56
C ARG A 235 -11.75 -11.35 1.17
N GLU A 236 -11.47 -11.58 2.46
CA GLU A 236 -12.02 -12.73 3.20
C GLU A 236 -13.54 -12.66 3.31
N SER A 237 -14.09 -11.48 3.59
CA SER A 237 -15.54 -11.25 3.63
C SER A 237 -16.18 -11.52 2.27
N TYR A 238 -15.58 -11.04 1.18
CA TYR A 238 -16.05 -11.30 -0.18
C TYR A 238 -16.02 -12.80 -0.51
N GLN A 239 -14.94 -13.50 -0.18
CA GLN A 239 -14.86 -14.95 -0.38
C GLN A 239 -15.92 -15.70 0.44
N ALA A 240 -16.12 -15.33 1.71
CA ALA A 240 -17.16 -15.94 2.54
C ALA A 240 -18.57 -15.72 1.96
N GLN A 241 -18.82 -14.55 1.38
CA GLN A 241 -20.08 -14.26 0.68
C GLN A 241 -20.25 -15.10 -0.59
N LEU A 242 -19.19 -15.28 -1.39
CA LEU A 242 -19.20 -16.19 -2.53
C LEU A 242 -19.49 -17.63 -2.10
N ASP A 243 -18.85 -18.11 -1.03
CA ASP A 243 -19.08 -19.45 -0.51
C ASP A 243 -20.52 -19.63 -0.01
N LEU A 244 -21.10 -18.62 0.66
CA LEU A 244 -22.51 -18.63 1.06
C LEU A 244 -23.44 -18.68 -0.16
N HIS A 245 -23.12 -17.97 -1.24
CA HIS A 245 -23.88 -17.98 -2.48
C HIS A 245 -23.79 -19.35 -3.18
N LEU A 246 -22.60 -19.92 -3.34
CA LEU A 246 -22.39 -21.26 -3.87
C LEU A 246 -23.13 -22.32 -3.04
N ASN A 247 -23.10 -22.20 -1.71
CA ASN A 247 -23.87 -23.09 -0.83
C ASN A 247 -25.38 -22.98 -1.05
N LYS A 248 -25.92 -21.78 -1.36
CA LYS A 248 -27.34 -21.62 -1.73
C LYS A 248 -27.65 -22.30 -3.06
N ILE A 249 -26.81 -22.12 -4.08
CA ILE A 249 -26.97 -22.78 -5.39
C ILE A 249 -26.94 -24.30 -5.22
N MET A 250 -25.96 -24.83 -4.50
CA MET A 250 -25.82 -26.26 -4.24
C MET A 250 -27.01 -26.83 -3.48
N LYS A 251 -27.59 -26.08 -2.52
CA LYS A 251 -28.84 -26.46 -1.85
C LYS A 251 -29.99 -26.59 -2.84
N ILE A 252 -30.15 -25.65 -3.76
CA ILE A 252 -31.21 -25.69 -4.79
C ILE A 252 -31.05 -26.94 -5.66
N PHE A 253 -29.84 -27.19 -6.21
CA PHE A 253 -29.61 -28.39 -7.02
C PHE A 253 -29.79 -29.69 -6.24
N THR A 254 -29.42 -29.71 -4.96
CA THR A 254 -29.64 -30.87 -4.09
C THR A 254 -31.13 -31.13 -3.87
N VAL A 255 -31.94 -30.10 -3.62
CA VAL A 255 -33.40 -30.22 -3.47
C VAL A 255 -34.02 -30.76 -4.75
N VAL A 256 -33.66 -30.18 -5.90
CA VAL A 256 -34.13 -30.64 -7.21
C VAL A 256 -33.74 -32.11 -7.42
N THR A 257 -32.48 -32.47 -7.24
CA THR A 257 -31.97 -33.83 -7.47
C THR A 257 -32.65 -34.85 -6.55
N THR A 258 -32.80 -34.57 -5.26
CA THR A 258 -33.44 -35.49 -4.30
C THR A 258 -34.91 -35.75 -4.63
N ILE A 259 -35.61 -34.77 -5.23
CA ILE A 259 -36.98 -34.98 -5.71
C ILE A 259 -36.97 -35.78 -7.02
N PHE A 260 -36.16 -35.40 -8.00
CA PHE A 260 -36.20 -36.02 -9.33
C PHE A 260 -35.59 -37.43 -9.39
N LEU A 261 -34.58 -37.75 -8.57
CA LEU A 261 -33.92 -39.05 -8.59
C LEU A 261 -34.88 -40.23 -8.33
N PRO A 262 -35.70 -40.25 -7.27
CA PRO A 262 -36.69 -41.32 -7.06
C PRO A 262 -37.79 -41.33 -8.12
N LEU A 263 -38.25 -40.17 -8.62
CA LEU A 263 -39.21 -40.15 -9.74
C LEU A 263 -38.61 -40.74 -11.02
N THR A 264 -37.34 -40.45 -11.31
CA THR A 264 -36.60 -41.01 -12.45
C THR A 264 -36.44 -42.51 -12.30
N LEU A 265 -36.20 -43.00 -11.07
CA LEU A 265 -36.18 -44.44 -10.80
C LEU A 265 -37.52 -45.10 -11.08
N VAL A 266 -38.65 -44.49 -10.70
CA VAL A 266 -40.00 -45.00 -11.01
C VAL A 266 -40.22 -45.05 -12.51
N VAL A 267 -39.90 -43.97 -13.23
CA VAL A 267 -40.01 -43.93 -14.70
C VAL A 267 -39.12 -45.01 -15.35
N GLY A 268 -37.88 -45.15 -14.87
CA GLY A 268 -36.95 -46.17 -15.35
C GLY A 268 -37.44 -47.59 -15.09
N TRP A 269 -38.03 -47.85 -13.91
CA TRP A 269 -38.57 -49.17 -13.54
C TRP A 269 -39.74 -49.58 -14.46
N TYR A 270 -40.69 -48.68 -14.69
CA TYR A 270 -41.82 -48.94 -15.59
C TYR A 270 -41.47 -48.78 -17.08
N GLY A 271 -40.28 -48.25 -17.40
CA GLY A 271 -39.72 -48.21 -18.75
C GLY A 271 -38.97 -49.48 -19.16
N MET A 272 -38.87 -50.49 -18.29
CA MET A 272 -38.19 -51.75 -18.60
C MET A 272 -39.06 -52.68 -19.46
N ASN A 273 -38.48 -53.30 -20.49
CA ASN A 273 -39.19 -54.18 -21.43
C ASN A 273 -39.39 -55.62 -20.88
N PHE A 274 -39.97 -55.77 -19.69
CA PHE A 274 -40.31 -57.10 -19.15
C PHE A 274 -41.73 -57.53 -19.51
N THR A 275 -41.89 -58.79 -19.93
CA THR A 275 -43.17 -59.34 -20.41
C THR A 275 -44.15 -59.73 -19.30
N HIS A 276 -43.68 -59.97 -18.07
CA HIS A 276 -44.50 -60.38 -16.93
C HIS A 276 -44.38 -59.36 -15.78
N MET A 277 -44.95 -58.16 -15.95
CA MET A 277 -45.13 -57.19 -14.87
C MET A 277 -46.60 -57.20 -14.43
N PRO A 278 -46.96 -57.83 -13.29
CA PRO A 278 -48.34 -57.94 -12.84
C PRO A 278 -49.02 -56.56 -12.62
N GLU A 279 -48.23 -55.53 -12.33
CA GLU A 279 -48.69 -54.15 -12.10
C GLU A 279 -49.19 -53.46 -13.38
N LEU A 280 -48.73 -53.87 -14.57
CA LEU A 280 -49.13 -53.27 -15.86
C LEU A 280 -50.53 -53.71 -16.30
N SER A 281 -50.94 -54.92 -15.93
CA SER A 281 -52.29 -55.46 -16.22
C SER A 281 -53.36 -55.02 -15.21
N TRP A 282 -52.97 -54.28 -14.16
CA TRP A 282 -53.89 -53.86 -13.11
C TRP A 282 -54.63 -52.57 -13.50
N GLU A 283 -55.96 -52.58 -13.42
CA GLU A 283 -56.84 -51.46 -13.81
C GLU A 283 -56.49 -50.13 -13.11
N TYR A 284 -55.99 -50.19 -11.87
CA TYR A 284 -55.60 -49.00 -11.10
C TYR A 284 -54.10 -48.68 -11.14
N GLY A 285 -53.27 -49.47 -11.82
CA GLY A 285 -51.81 -49.34 -11.79
C GLY A 285 -51.31 -47.94 -12.18
N TYR A 286 -51.86 -47.36 -13.24
CA TYR A 286 -51.49 -46.01 -13.69
C TYR A 286 -51.82 -44.93 -12.65
N ILE A 287 -53.00 -45.00 -12.04
CA ILE A 287 -53.43 -44.06 -11.00
C ILE A 287 -52.55 -44.20 -9.74
N THR A 288 -52.22 -45.43 -9.35
CA THR A 288 -51.34 -45.69 -8.20
C THR A 288 -49.95 -45.09 -8.39
N VAL A 289 -49.36 -45.19 -9.58
CA VAL A 289 -48.04 -44.59 -9.88
C VAL A 289 -48.08 -43.06 -9.83
N ILE A 290 -49.17 -42.42 -10.31
CA ILE A 290 -49.35 -40.97 -10.20
C ILE A 290 -49.42 -40.55 -8.73
N ILE A 291 -50.23 -41.23 -7.91
CA ILE A 291 -50.37 -40.93 -6.48
C ILE A 291 -49.03 -41.11 -5.77
N LEU A 292 -48.30 -42.19 -6.07
CA LEU A 292 -46.96 -42.44 -5.51
C LEU A 292 -45.97 -41.33 -5.89
N SER A 293 -45.96 -40.90 -7.16
CA SER A 293 -45.07 -39.83 -7.65
C SER A 293 -45.38 -38.50 -6.96
N ILE A 294 -46.65 -38.14 -6.83
CA ILE A 294 -47.08 -36.94 -6.08
C ILE A 294 -46.67 -37.07 -4.61
N ALA A 295 -46.87 -38.23 -3.99
CA ALA A 295 -46.48 -38.47 -2.60
C ALA A 295 -44.97 -38.29 -2.40
N ILE A 296 -44.12 -38.77 -3.31
CA ILE A 296 -42.66 -38.59 -3.26
C ILE A 296 -42.29 -37.10 -3.29
N VAL A 297 -42.89 -36.33 -4.21
CA VAL A 297 -42.64 -34.88 -4.30
C VAL A 297 -43.07 -34.17 -3.02
N VAL A 298 -44.29 -34.43 -2.53
CA VAL A 298 -44.84 -33.79 -1.33
C VAL A 298 -44.03 -34.16 -0.09
N LEU A 299 -43.66 -35.43 0.09
CA LEU A 299 -42.84 -35.88 1.21
C LEU A 299 -41.44 -35.26 1.15
N GLY A 300 -40.83 -35.20 -0.03
CA GLY A 300 -39.54 -34.53 -0.23
C GLY A 300 -39.59 -33.06 0.18
N LEU A 301 -40.55 -32.30 -0.35
CA LEU A 301 -40.72 -30.88 -0.02
C LEU A 301 -41.00 -30.66 1.48
N CYS A 302 -41.87 -31.48 2.08
CA CYS A 302 -42.16 -31.41 3.52
C CYS A 302 -40.90 -31.67 4.37
N TRP A 303 -40.07 -32.63 3.98
CA TRP A 303 -38.83 -32.95 4.67
C TRP A 303 -37.81 -31.81 4.60
N PHE A 304 -37.61 -31.23 3.40
CA PHE A 304 -36.71 -30.09 3.22
C PHE A 304 -37.17 -28.83 3.95
N LYS A 305 -38.49 -28.56 3.97
CA LYS A 305 -39.10 -27.46 4.74
C LYS A 305 -38.89 -27.63 6.25
N LYS A 306 -39.00 -28.86 6.78
CA LYS A 306 -38.75 -29.16 8.21
C LYS A 306 -37.27 -28.97 8.59
N LYS A 307 -36.36 -29.20 7.64
CA LYS A 307 -34.90 -29.08 7.84
C LYS A 307 -34.35 -27.66 7.61
N LYS A 308 -35.18 -26.67 7.26
CA LYS A 308 -34.75 -25.30 6.87
C LYS A 308 -33.71 -25.29 5.74
N LEU A 309 -33.79 -26.26 4.84
CA LEU A 309 -32.96 -26.32 3.63
C LEU A 309 -33.61 -25.55 2.47
N ILE A 310 -34.91 -25.25 2.62
CA ILE A 310 -35.77 -24.34 1.87
C ILE A 310 -36.42 -23.44 2.92
#